data_AF-A0A967HXR4-F1
#
_entry.id   AF-A0A967HXR4-F1
#
_cell.length_a   1.000
_cell.length_b   1.000
_cell.length_c   1.000
_cell.angle_alpha   90.00
_cell.angle_beta   90.00
_cell.angle_gamma   90.00
#
_symmetry.space_group_name_H-M   'P 1'
#
loop_
_entity.id
_entity.type
_entity.pdbx_description
1 polymer ?
#
loop_
_entity_poly.entity_id
_entity_poly.type
_entity_poly.pdbx_seq_one_letter_code
_entity_poly.pdbx_strand_id
1 'polypeptide(L)'
;MTKWVRSSLTEKEGAMKRLIITIVAIVGLLLVASLAYADMSQLELYYNDQITNKIVNCKRIASEKNHNNPCMIRLVEMRSAQAKFYKEHREELVKAMVKSNIGTKPHKIDHFLITKFQESL
;
A
#
# COMPACT_ATOMS: atom_id res chain seq x y z
N MET A 1 -1.26 14.67 -64.23
CA MET A 1 -1.81 13.62 -63.33
C MET A 1 -0.97 13.32 -62.08
N THR A 2 0.31 13.70 -62.02
CA THR A 2 1.21 13.33 -60.90
C THR A 2 1.03 14.12 -59.59
N LYS A 3 0.47 15.34 -59.66
CA LYS A 3 0.33 16.24 -58.49
C LYS A 3 -0.73 15.77 -57.48
N TRP A 4 -1.79 15.14 -57.95
CA TRP A 4 -2.92 14.67 -57.12
C TRP A 4 -2.55 13.40 -56.32
N VAL A 5 -1.82 12.48 -56.96
CA VAL A 5 -1.31 11.26 -56.32
C VAL A 5 -0.35 11.58 -55.18
N ARG A 6 0.55 12.55 -55.37
CA ARG A 6 1.52 12.98 -54.35
C ARG A 6 0.85 13.61 -53.13
N SER A 7 -0.20 14.41 -53.33
CA SER A 7 -1.02 15.00 -52.25
C SER A 7 -1.69 13.93 -51.37
N SER A 8 -2.29 12.91 -51.99
CA SER A 8 -2.96 11.82 -51.26
C SER A 8 -1.99 10.93 -50.47
N LEU A 9 -0.73 10.81 -50.90
CA LEU A 9 0.30 10.06 -50.19
C LEU A 9 0.75 10.79 -48.93
N THR A 10 1.01 12.09 -49.02
CA THR A 10 1.46 12.90 -47.88
C THR A 10 0.39 13.02 -46.78
N GLU A 11 -0.89 13.01 -47.16
CA GLU A 11 -2.01 13.04 -46.21
C GLU A 11 -2.15 11.72 -45.44
N LYS A 12 -1.99 10.58 -46.15
CA LYS A 12 -1.99 9.24 -45.53
C LYS A 12 -0.77 9.02 -44.63
N GLU A 13 0.39 9.52 -45.01
CA GLU A 13 1.60 9.49 -44.17
C GLU A 13 1.43 10.32 -42.90
N GLY A 14 0.79 11.50 -42.99
CA GLY A 14 0.47 12.32 -41.82
C GLY A 14 -0.47 11.63 -40.84
N ALA A 15 -1.53 10.98 -41.36
CA ALA A 15 -2.47 10.21 -40.55
C ALA A 15 -1.81 8.98 -39.89
N MET A 16 -0.95 8.26 -40.62
CA MET A 16 -0.22 7.10 -40.11
C MET A 16 0.79 7.49 -39.03
N LYS A 17 1.52 8.59 -39.21
CA LYS A 17 2.44 9.12 -38.18
C LYS A 17 1.70 9.50 -36.89
N ARG A 18 0.53 10.13 -37.00
CA ARG A 18 -0.32 10.45 -35.84
C ARG A 18 -0.80 9.18 -35.13
N LEU A 19 -1.24 8.17 -35.87
CA LEU A 19 -1.64 6.87 -35.30
C LEU A 19 -0.50 6.20 -34.52
N ILE A 20 0.71 6.19 -35.08
CA ILE A 20 1.90 5.61 -34.41
C ILE A 20 2.20 6.36 -33.11
N ILE A 21 2.17 7.70 -33.13
CA ILE A 21 2.40 8.51 -31.92
C ILE A 21 1.37 8.20 -30.83
N THR A 22 0.08 8.09 -31.19
CA THR A 22 -0.99 7.77 -30.23
C THR A 22 -0.80 6.37 -29.63
N ILE A 23 -0.44 5.38 -30.44
CA ILE A 23 -0.19 4.01 -29.96
C ILE A 23 0.99 4.00 -28.99
N VAL A 24 2.09 4.66 -29.34
CA VAL A 24 3.28 4.75 -28.47
C VAL A 24 2.95 5.45 -27.14
N ALA A 25 2.13 6.50 -27.16
CA ALA A 25 1.69 7.19 -25.95
C ALA A 25 0.85 6.29 -25.02
N ILE A 26 -0.09 5.51 -25.58
CA ILE A 26 -0.93 4.59 -24.81
C ILE A 26 -0.10 3.46 -24.22
N VAL A 27 0.80 2.85 -25.01
CA VAL A 27 1.70 1.79 -24.52
C VAL A 27 2.65 2.32 -23.44
N GLY A 28 3.17 3.55 -23.61
CA GLY A 28 3.98 4.21 -22.59
C GLY A 28 3.23 4.43 -21.27
N LEU A 29 1.98 4.89 -21.33
CA LEU A 29 1.12 5.07 -20.15
C LEU A 29 0.85 3.73 -19.42
N LEU A 30 0.59 2.66 -20.18
CA LEU A 30 0.37 1.32 -19.61
C LEU A 30 1.59 0.76 -18.88
N LEU A 31 2.79 0.98 -19.42
CA LEU A 31 4.05 0.55 -18.80
C LEU A 31 4.38 1.30 -17.51
N VAL A 32 4.08 2.61 -17.45
CA VAL A 32 4.27 3.38 -16.22
C VAL A 32 3.28 2.97 -15.14
N ALA A 33 2.02 2.69 -15.52
CA ALA A 33 1.02 2.22 -14.59
C ALA A 33 1.39 0.86 -13.97
N SER A 34 1.88 -0.10 -14.77
CA SER A 34 2.24 -1.43 -14.28
C SER A 34 3.39 -1.40 -13.26
N LEU A 35 4.39 -0.52 -13.45
CA LEU A 35 5.47 -0.32 -12.49
C LEU A 35 4.96 0.26 -11.17
N ALA A 36 4.05 1.21 -11.21
CA ALA A 36 3.44 1.78 -10.00
C ALA A 36 2.61 0.75 -9.21
N TYR A 37 1.87 -0.12 -9.90
CA TYR A 37 1.11 -1.20 -9.25
C TYR A 37 2.02 -2.23 -8.58
N ALA A 38 3.16 -2.58 -9.20
CA ALA A 38 4.10 -3.52 -8.62
C ALA A 38 4.72 -2.99 -7.31
N ASP A 39 5.12 -1.72 -7.29
CA ASP A 39 5.67 -1.06 -6.09
C ASP A 39 4.63 -0.94 -4.96
N MET A 40 3.39 -0.60 -5.32
CA MET A 40 2.27 -0.53 -4.36
C MET A 40 1.98 -1.91 -3.73
N SER A 41 1.99 -2.97 -4.53
CA SER A 41 1.84 -4.35 -4.06
C SER A 41 2.94 -4.77 -3.08
N GLN A 42 4.20 -4.42 -3.38
CA GLN A 42 5.32 -4.72 -2.49
C GLN A 42 5.23 -3.96 -1.16
N LEU A 43 4.79 -2.70 -1.20
CA LEU A 43 4.58 -1.89 0.01
C LEU A 43 3.45 -2.42 0.89
N GLU A 44 2.34 -2.87 0.29
CA GLU A 44 1.24 -3.52 1.02
C GLU A 44 1.68 -4.81 1.69
N LEU A 45 2.47 -5.64 1.01
CA LEU A 45 3.05 -6.85 1.59
C LEU A 45 3.96 -6.53 2.78
N TYR A 46 4.82 -5.50 2.64
CA TYR A 46 5.69 -5.05 3.72
C TYR A 46 4.88 -4.61 4.94
N TYR A 47 3.83 -3.80 4.77
CA TYR A 47 2.98 -3.40 5.88
C TYR A 47 2.23 -4.57 6.52
N ASN A 48 1.77 -5.54 5.74
CA ASN A 48 1.14 -6.76 6.26
C ASN A 48 2.11 -7.58 7.15
N ASP A 49 3.37 -7.68 6.75
CA ASP A 49 4.40 -8.33 7.55
C ASP A 49 4.63 -7.58 8.87
N GLN A 50 4.73 -6.25 8.83
CA GLN A 50 4.88 -5.43 10.04
C GLN A 50 3.69 -5.59 11.00
N ILE A 51 2.46 -5.57 10.50
CA ILE A 51 1.26 -5.81 11.32
C ILE A 51 1.31 -7.23 11.92
N THR A 52 1.72 -8.23 11.15
CA THR A 52 1.86 -9.61 11.64
C THR A 52 2.86 -9.69 12.79
N ASN A 53 4.04 -9.09 12.63
CA ASN A 53 5.06 -9.01 13.68
C ASN A 53 4.53 -8.31 14.95
N LYS A 54 3.74 -7.24 14.79
CA LYS A 54 3.10 -6.56 15.93
C LYS A 54 2.07 -7.44 16.64
N ILE A 55 1.23 -8.16 15.90
CA ILE A 55 0.26 -9.10 16.49
C ILE A 55 0.99 -10.19 17.26
N VAL A 56 2.05 -10.79 16.68
CA VAL A 56 2.85 -11.83 17.34
C VAL A 56 3.44 -11.29 18.65
N ASN A 57 4.06 -10.11 18.63
CA ASN A 57 4.63 -9.53 19.83
C ASN A 57 3.57 -9.18 20.89
N CYS A 58 2.42 -8.65 20.49
CA CYS A 58 1.32 -8.34 21.40
C CYS A 58 0.77 -9.63 22.05
N LYS A 59 0.59 -10.70 21.27
CA LYS A 59 0.18 -12.02 21.80
C LYS A 59 1.21 -12.61 22.75
N ARG A 60 2.51 -12.48 22.44
CA ARG A 60 3.60 -12.94 23.31
C ARG A 60 3.51 -12.26 24.68
N ILE A 61 3.42 -10.93 24.70
CA ILE A 61 3.30 -10.17 25.96
C ILE A 61 2.00 -10.54 26.69
N ALA A 62 0.88 -10.65 25.96
CA ALA A 62 -0.41 -11.02 26.55
C ALA A 62 -0.41 -12.45 27.15
N SER A 63 0.52 -13.31 26.74
CA SER A 63 0.69 -14.67 27.28
C SER A 63 1.60 -14.75 28.51
N GLU A 64 2.21 -13.64 28.93
CA GLU A 64 3.07 -13.61 30.11
C GLU A 64 2.25 -13.86 31.39
N LYS A 65 2.62 -14.90 32.15
CA LYS A 65 1.89 -15.39 33.34
C LYS A 65 2.10 -14.55 34.61
N ASN A 66 2.43 -13.27 34.48
CA ASN A 66 2.82 -12.42 35.61
C ASN A 66 1.60 -11.67 36.18
N HIS A 67 0.68 -12.43 36.78
CA HIS A 67 -0.65 -11.94 37.22
C HIS A 67 -0.67 -11.28 38.59
N ASN A 68 0.48 -11.12 39.26
CA ASN A 68 0.52 -10.60 40.64
C ASN A 68 0.73 -9.08 40.71
N ASN A 69 0.97 -8.41 39.58
CA ASN A 69 1.13 -6.95 39.52
C ASN A 69 -0.03 -6.34 38.71
N PRO A 70 -0.88 -5.49 39.31
CA PRO A 70 -1.99 -4.84 38.60
C PRO A 70 -1.59 -4.09 37.32
N CYS A 71 -0.39 -3.50 37.29
CA CYS A 71 0.15 -2.85 36.09
C CYS A 71 0.39 -3.86 34.96
N MET A 72 0.87 -5.07 35.31
CA MET A 72 1.08 -6.15 34.34
C MET A 72 -0.24 -6.72 33.84
N ILE A 73 -1.26 -6.84 34.70
CA ILE A 73 -2.61 -7.26 34.28
C ILE A 73 -3.15 -6.29 33.22
N ARG A 74 -3.13 -4.99 33.50
CA ARG A 74 -3.60 -3.96 32.56
C ARG A 74 -2.81 -3.95 31.25
N LEU A 75 -1.49 -4.16 31.33
CA LEU A 75 -0.64 -4.27 30.15
C LEU A 75 -1.03 -5.49 29.30
N VAL A 76 -1.24 -6.65 29.91
CA VAL A 76 -1.64 -7.89 29.23
C VAL A 76 -3.00 -7.71 28.54
N GLU A 77 -3.99 -7.13 29.23
CA GLU A 77 -5.30 -6.83 28.66
C GLU A 77 -5.19 -5.87 27.47
N MET A 78 -4.44 -4.78 27.61
CA MET A 78 -4.21 -3.82 26.52
C MET A 78 -3.52 -4.48 25.31
N ARG A 79 -2.52 -5.33 25.54
CA ARG A 79 -1.82 -6.03 24.45
C ARG A 79 -2.71 -7.07 23.77
N SER A 80 -3.56 -7.75 24.53
CA SER A 80 -4.58 -8.64 23.97
C SER A 80 -5.56 -7.87 23.07
N ALA A 81 -6.07 -6.73 23.54
CA ALA A 81 -6.95 -5.85 22.76
C ALA A 81 -6.26 -5.31 21.49
N GLN A 82 -5.00 -4.87 21.59
CA GLN A 82 -4.22 -4.44 20.42
C GLN A 82 -4.07 -5.56 19.39
N ALA A 83 -3.71 -6.78 19.83
CA ALA A 83 -3.57 -7.91 18.92
C ALA A 83 -4.87 -8.25 18.19
N LYS A 84 -6.01 -8.13 18.88
CA LYS A 84 -7.34 -8.34 18.31
C LYS A 84 -7.66 -7.25 17.29
N PHE A 85 -7.51 -5.97 17.66
CA PHE A 85 -7.74 -4.82 16.78
C PHE A 85 -6.91 -4.91 15.49
N TYR A 86 -5.60 -5.16 15.59
CA TYR A 86 -4.72 -5.28 14.42
C TYR A 86 -5.09 -6.48 13.53
N LYS A 87 -5.67 -7.54 14.09
CA LYS A 87 -6.13 -8.69 13.32
C LYS A 87 -7.43 -8.38 12.57
N GLU A 88 -8.38 -7.75 13.24
CA GLU A 88 -9.72 -7.46 12.69
C GLU A 88 -9.68 -6.34 11.64
N HIS A 89 -8.88 -5.30 11.87
CA HIS A 89 -8.79 -4.13 10.98
C HIS A 89 -7.58 -4.15 10.05
N ARG A 90 -6.96 -5.32 9.82
CA ARG A 90 -5.71 -5.45 9.07
C ARG A 90 -5.76 -4.76 7.70
N GLU A 91 -6.76 -5.10 6.90
CA GLU A 91 -6.88 -4.56 5.54
C GLU A 91 -7.07 -3.04 5.53
N GLU A 92 -7.89 -2.52 6.45
CA GLU A 92 -8.14 -1.09 6.61
C GLU A 92 -6.87 -0.34 7.01
N LEU A 93 -6.10 -0.91 7.95
CA LEU A 93 -4.83 -0.35 8.39
C LEU A 93 -3.81 -0.30 7.25
N VAL A 94 -3.68 -1.37 6.45
CA VAL A 94 -2.77 -1.38 5.29
C VAL A 94 -3.17 -0.33 4.27
N LYS A 95 -4.45 -0.30 3.87
CA LYS A 95 -4.98 0.71 2.94
C LYS A 95 -4.73 2.13 3.45
N ALA A 96 -4.94 2.36 4.75
CA ALA A 96 -4.72 3.67 5.36
C ALA A 96 -3.22 4.06 5.42
N MET A 97 -2.32 3.10 5.68
CA MET A 97 -0.86 3.34 5.66
C MET A 97 -0.35 3.68 4.26
N VAL A 98 -0.84 2.98 3.23
CA VAL A 98 -0.50 3.27 1.82
C VAL A 98 -1.05 4.64 1.43
N LYS A 99 -2.33 4.90 1.70
CA LYS A 99 -2.98 6.19 1.39
C LYS A 99 -2.30 7.37 2.09
N SER A 100 -1.83 7.17 3.32
CA SER A 100 -1.17 8.23 4.11
C SER A 100 0.34 8.36 3.81
N ASN A 101 0.89 7.51 2.93
CA ASN A 101 2.31 7.47 2.56
C ASN A 101 3.25 7.60 3.78
N ILE A 102 3.01 6.80 4.84
CA ILE A 102 3.77 6.91 6.09
C ILE A 102 5.24 6.51 5.93
N GLY A 103 5.58 5.81 4.85
CA GLY A 103 6.90 5.27 4.57
C GLY A 103 7.23 4.01 5.38
N THR A 104 8.45 3.52 5.23
CA THR A 104 8.86 2.20 5.74
C THR A 104 9.65 2.25 7.06
N LYS A 105 9.72 3.42 7.73
CA LYS A 105 10.45 3.56 8.98
C LYS A 105 9.67 2.89 10.13
N PRO A 106 10.27 1.96 10.91
CA PRO A 106 9.56 1.22 11.96
C PRO A 106 8.80 2.10 12.95
N HIS A 107 9.43 3.18 13.45
CA HIS A 107 8.79 4.08 14.42
C HIS A 107 7.56 4.82 13.84
N LYS A 108 7.50 5.05 12.52
CA LYS A 108 6.33 5.67 11.89
C LYS A 108 5.16 4.71 11.81
N ILE A 109 5.45 3.44 11.51
CA ILE A 109 4.46 2.36 11.49
C ILE A 109 3.93 2.14 12.90
N ASP A 110 4.81 2.09 13.89
CA ASP A 110 4.43 1.96 15.31
C ASP A 110 3.53 3.09 15.75
N HIS A 111 3.93 4.33 15.49
CA HIS A 111 3.14 5.51 15.81
C HIS A 111 1.77 5.45 15.14
N PHE A 112 1.71 5.12 13.85
CA PHE A 112 0.45 5.01 13.11
C PHE A 112 -0.49 3.97 13.73
N LEU A 113 0.01 2.74 13.96
CA LEU A 113 -0.79 1.64 14.50
C LEU A 113 -1.27 1.94 15.92
N ILE A 114 -0.42 2.51 16.78
CA ILE A 114 -0.79 2.91 18.14
C ILE A 114 -1.85 4.00 18.11
N THR A 115 -1.68 5.02 17.26
CA THR A 115 -2.66 6.11 17.11
C THR A 115 -4.02 5.55 16.68
N LYS A 116 -4.05 4.69 15.66
CA LYS A 116 -5.30 4.06 15.19
C LYS A 116 -5.98 3.20 16.25
N PHE A 117 -5.19 2.49 17.06
CA PHE A 117 -5.75 1.75 18.19
C PHE A 117 -6.32 2.69 19.26
N GLN A 118 -5.61 3.77 19.60
CA GLN A 118 -6.10 4.75 20.59
C GLN A 118 -7.40 5.43 20.16
N GLU A 119 -7.57 5.69 18.87
CA GLU A 119 -8.82 6.23 18.29
C GLU A 119 -9.99 5.23 18.34
N SER A 120 -9.72 3.93 18.56
CA SER A 120 -10.73 2.86 18.60
C SER A 120 -11.19 2.47 20.00
N LEU A 121 -10.56 3.03 21.04
CA LEU A 121 -10.88 2.81 22.46
C LEU A 121 -11.99 3.78 22.92
#